data_AF-A0A9E4T2H7-F1
#
_entry.id   AF-A0A9E4T2H7-F1
#
_cell.length_a   1.000
_cell.length_b   1.000
_cell.length_c   1.000
_cell.angle_alpha   90.00
_cell.angle_beta   90.00
_cell.angle_gamma   90.00
#
_symmetry.space_group_name_H-M   'P 1'
#
loop_
_entity.id
_entity.type
_entity.pdbx_description
1 polymer ?
#
loop_
_entity_poly.entity_id
_entity_poly.type
_entity_poly.pdbx_seq_one_letter_code
_entity_poly.pdbx_strand_id
1 'polypeptide(L)' 'MGKRVTFSETHIVRIVNGKAIEHWGNQDDMAMMQQLGVIPEG' A
#
# COMPACT_ATOMS: atom_id res chain seq x y z
N MET A 1 -3.44 -21.72 4.02
CA MET A 1 -3.19 -20.98 2.76
C MET A 1 -3.50 -19.51 3.01
N GLY A 2 -2.68 -18.59 2.49
CA GLY A 2 -2.94 -17.14 2.63
C GLY A 2 -3.99 -16.64 1.62
N LYS A 3 -4.66 -15.52 1.92
CA LYS A 3 -5.54 -14.82 0.96
C LYS A 3 -4.70 -13.98 0.00
N ARG A 4 -4.99 -14.08 -1.30
CA ARG A 4 -4.45 -13.15 -2.30
C ARG A 4 -5.27 -11.86 -2.25
N VAL A 5 -4.59 -10.72 -2.19
CA VAL A 5 -5.22 -9.40 -2.21
C VAL A 5 -4.62 -8.55 -3.33
N THR A 6 -5.39 -7.59 -3.83
CA THR A 6 -4.96 -6.61 -4.84
C THR A 6 -5.41 -5.22 -4.41
N PHE A 7 -4.50 -4.26 -4.35
CA PHE A 7 -4.81 -2.86 -4.04
C PHE A 7 -3.86 -1.96 -4.84
N SER A 8 -4.21 -0.69 -4.96
CA SER A 8 -3.39 0.31 -5.63
C SER A 8 -2.57 1.11 -4.62
N GLU A 9 -1.41 1.57 -5.07
CA GLU A 9 -0.53 2.45 -4.30
C GLU A 9 0.13 3.47 -5.23
N THR A 10 0.53 4.61 -4.66
CA THR A 10 1.37 5.62 -5.30
C THR A 10 2.54 5.93 -4.40
N HIS A 11 3.75 5.91 -4.96
CA HIS A 11 5.00 6.13 -4.24
C HIS A 11 5.72 7.34 -4.81
N ILE A 12 6.18 8.22 -3.92
CA ILE A 12 7.13 9.28 -4.21
C ILE A 12 8.40 8.95 -3.42
N VAL A 13 9.52 8.81 -4.14
CA VAL A 13 10.83 8.51 -3.53
C VAL A 13 11.81 9.62 -3.88
N ARG A 14 12.43 10.23 -2.88
CA ARG A 14 13.53 11.18 -3.09
C ARG A 14 14.86 10.47 -2.98
N ILE A 15 15.65 10.51 -4.05
CA ILE A 15 16.96 9.86 -4.14
C ILE A 15 18.07 10.91 -4.13
N VAL A 16 19.06 10.73 -3.26
CA VAL A 16 20.28 11.55 -3.20
C VAL A 16 21.49 10.63 -3.12
N ASN A 17 22.50 10.87 -3.96
CA ASN A 17 23.72 10.04 -4.05
C ASN A 17 23.42 8.54 -4.19
N GLY A 18 22.42 8.20 -5.02
CA GLY A 18 22.00 6.82 -5.25
C GLY A 18 21.25 6.15 -4.08
N LYS A 19 20.89 6.89 -3.03
CA LYS A 19 20.15 6.38 -1.87
C LYS A 19 18.77 7.03 -1.74
N ALA A 20 17.74 6.24 -1.46
CA ALA A 20 16.44 6.75 -1.06
C ALA A 20 16.57 7.37 0.34
N ILE A 21 16.36 8.68 0.45
CA ILE A 21 16.45 9.41 1.71
C ILE A 21 15.09 9.83 2.25
N GLU A 22 14.04 9.64 1.45
CA GLU A 22 12.67 9.95 1.82
C GLU A 22 11.72 9.14 0.93
N HIS A 23 10.63 8.67 1.54
CA HIS A 23 9.59 7.91 0.87
C HIS A 23 8.23 8.37 1.40
N TRP A 24 7.34 8.72 0.48
CA TRP A 24 5.93 9.00 0.74
C TRP A 24 5.12 7.98 -0.04
N GLY A 25 4.25 7.26 0.67
CA GLY A 25 3.31 6.30 0.09
C GLY A 25 1.88 6.75 0.34
N ASN A 26 1.03 6.54 -0.65
CA ASN A 26 -0.42 6.58 -0.49
C ASN A 26 -0.99 5.26 -1.01
N GLN A 27 -1.68 4.52 -0.14
CA GLN A 27 -2.19 3.17 -0.41
C GLN A 27 -3.70 3.12 -0.19
N ASP A 28 -4.40 2.32 -0.99
CA ASP A 28 -5.81 1.98 -0.72
C ASP A 28 -5.94 0.94 0.40
N ASP A 29 -5.69 1.39 1.63
CA ASP A 29 -5.74 0.56 2.84
C ASP A 29 -7.15 0.02 3.10
N MET A 30 -8.18 0.76 2.70
CA MET A 30 -9.56 0.33 2.89
C MET A 30 -9.85 -0.90 2.03
N ALA A 31 -9.54 -0.86 0.73
CA ALA A 31 -9.72 -2.01 -0.16
C ALA A 31 -8.88 -3.22 0.29
N MET A 32 -7.67 -2.99 0.82
CA MET A 32 -6.86 -4.06 1.42
C MET A 32 -7.55 -4.68 2.64
N MET A 33 -8.00 -3.88 3.60
CA MET A 33 -8.62 -4.36 4.84
C MET A 33 -9.93 -5.11 4.59
N GLN A 34 -10.72 -4.70 3.59
CA GLN A 34 -11.91 -5.41 3.15
C GLN A 34 -11.59 -6.82 2.63
N GLN A 35 -10.61 -6.95 1.72
CA GLN A 35 -10.21 -8.27 1.19
C GLN A 35 -9.65 -9.20 2.27
N LEU A 36 -8.95 -8.65 3.26
CA LEU A 36 -8.50 -9.40 4.42
C LEU A 36 -9.66 -9.84 5.33
N GLY A 37 -10.79 -9.11 5.30
CA GLY A 37 -11.96 -9.35 6.15
C GLY A 37 -11.85 -8.69 7.52
N VAL A 38 -11.03 -7.64 7.65
CA VAL A 38 -10.85 -6.88 8.88
C VAL A 38 -12.00 -5.89 9.09
N ILE A 39 -12.51 -5.32 8.00
CA ILE A 39 -13.66 -4.41 7.97
C ILE A 39 -14.69 -4.88 6.92
N PRO A 40 -15.98 -4.52 7.04
CA PRO A 40 -17.00 -4.88 6.06
C PRO A 40 -16.77 -4.28 4.68
N GLU A 41 -17.25 -5.00 3.67
CA GLU A 41 -17.47 -4.48 2.32
C GLU A 41 -18.72 -3.59 2.32
N GLY A 42 -18.71 -2.52 1.51
CA GLY A 42 -19.83 -1.60 1.33
C GLY A 42 -20.78 -2.03 0.22
#